data_AF-A0A183FA85-F1
#
_entry.id   AF-A0A183FA85-F1
#
_cell.length_a   1.000
_cell.length_b   1.000
_cell.length_c   1.000
_cell.angle_alpha   90.00
_cell.angle_beta   90.00
_cell.angle_gamma   90.00
#
_symmetry.space_group_name_H-M   'P 1'
#
loop_
_entity.id
_entity.type
_entity.pdbx_description
1 polymer ?
#
loop_
_entity_poly.entity_id
_entity_poly.type
_entity_poly.pdbx_seq_one_letter_code
_entity_poly.pdbx_strand_id
1 'polypeptide(L)' 'LKRNQRHPSLYFNLSFQGPGGILKRSLQSKFYQKEDSRAEFGHKLEWIQWTCGVDGAGNIAVTEELIK' A
#
# COMPACT_ATOMS: atom_id res chain seq x y z
N LEU A 1 26.21 -11.82 -11.78
CA LEU A 1 24.80 -12.19 -12.01
C LEU A 1 24.13 -12.54 -10.67
N LYS A 2 23.27 -11.70 -10.11
CA LYS A 2 22.38 -12.07 -8.98
C LYS A 2 20.93 -11.97 -9.44
N ARG A 3 20.50 -12.99 -10.20
CA ARG A 3 19.09 -13.15 -10.57
C ARG A 3 18.33 -13.64 -9.33
N ASN A 4 17.29 -12.89 -8.94
CA ASN A 4 16.25 -13.28 -7.99
C ASN A 4 16.59 -13.36 -6.50
N GLN A 5 17.27 -12.34 -5.94
CA GLN A 5 17.22 -12.17 -4.48
C GLN A 5 15.83 -11.65 -4.09
N ARG A 6 15.05 -12.46 -3.36
CA ARG A 6 13.77 -12.04 -2.80
C ARG A 6 14.03 -11.21 -1.55
N HIS A 7 13.56 -9.97 -1.57
CA HIS A 7 13.63 -9.09 -0.40
C HIS A 7 12.50 -9.45 0.57
N PRO A 8 12.78 -9.51 1.89
CA PRO A 8 11.73 -9.59 2.89
C PRO A 8 10.70 -8.50 2.63
N SER A 9 9.42 -8.83 2.81
CA SER A 9 8.33 -7.91 2.54
C SER A 9 7.33 -7.95 3.69
N LEU A 10 6.87 -6.79 4.12
CA LEU A 10 5.75 -6.64 5.03
C LEU A 10 4.52 -6.28 4.21
N TYR A 11 3.42 -6.99 4.44
CA TYR A 11 2.15 -6.76 3.76
C TYR A 11 1.10 -6.28 4.76
N PHE A 12 0.47 -5.16 4.45
CA PHE A 12 -0.71 -4.68 5.18
C PHE A 12 -1.92 -4.79 4.27
N ASN A 13 -2.87 -5.65 4.64
CA ASN A 13 -4.09 -5.84 3.89
C ASN A 13 -5.23 -5.12 4.62
N LEU A 14 -5.93 -4.26 3.90
CA LEU A 14 -7.04 -3.46 4.39
C LEU A 14 -8.30 -3.83 3.60
N SER A 15 -9.42 -3.94 4.30
CA SER A 15 -10.71 -4.30 3.71
C SER A 15 -11.79 -3.41 4.32
N PHE A 16 -12.43 -2.61 3.48
CA PHE A 16 -13.59 -1.79 3.85
C PHE A 16 -14.83 -2.41 3.24
N GLN A 17 -15.82 -2.72 4.07
CA GLN A 17 -17.06 -3.34 3.63
C GLN A 17 -18.21 -2.32 3.71
N GLY A 18 -18.87 -2.11 2.59
CA GLY A 18 -20.11 -1.36 2.48
C GLY A 18 -21.25 -2.24 1.96
N PRO A 19 -22.50 -1.73 1.94
CA PRO A 19 -23.66 -2.48 1.45
C PRO A 19 -23.55 -2.91 -0.01
N GLY A 20 -22.85 -2.12 -0.85
CA GLY A 20 -22.67 -2.39 -2.28
C GLY A 20 -21.48 -3.26 -2.62
N GLY A 21 -20.54 -3.44 -1.68
CA GLY A 21 -19.35 -4.26 -1.93
C GLY A 21 -18.20 -4.04 -0.94
N ILE A 22 -17.05 -4.63 -1.29
CA ILE A 22 -15.84 -4.60 -0.45
C ILE A 22 -14.70 -3.95 -1.24
N LEU A 23 -14.14 -2.87 -0.70
CA LEU A 23 -12.89 -2.30 -1.15
C LEU A 23 -11.74 -3.01 -0.44
N LYS A 24 -10.92 -3.73 -1.20
CA LYS A 24 -9.67 -4.33 -0.70
C LYS A 24 -8.46 -3.55 -1.21
N ARG A 25 -7.50 -3.34 -0.31
CA ARG A 25 -6.19 -2.73 -0.62
C ARG A 25 -5.09 -3.52 0.07
N SER A 26 -3.96 -3.65 -0.61
CA SER A 26 -2.76 -4.29 -0.07
C SER A 26 -1.59 -3.35 -0.24
N LEU A 27 -0.91 -3.07 0.85
CA LEU A 27 0.32 -2.30 0.88
C LEU A 27 1.47 -3.27 1.08
N GLN A 28 2.47 -3.20 0.21
CA GLN A 28 3.70 -3.97 0.35
C GLN A 28 4.87 -3.01 0.63
N SER A 29 5.50 -3.20 1.78
CA SER A 29 6.82 -2.62 2.06
C SER A 29 7.90 -3.67 1.87
N LYS A 30 9.00 -3.31 1.21
CA LYS A 30 10.15 -4.19 0.96
C LYS A 30 11.35 -3.72 1.76
N PHE A 31 12.06 -4.66 2.38
CA PHE A 31 13.29 -4.38 3.12
C PHE A 31 14.50 -4.63 2.23
N TYR A 32 15.29 -3.59 2.01
CA TYR A 32 16.51 -3.63 1.23
C TYR A 32 17.72 -3.51 2.15
N GLN A 33 18.85 -4.09 1.73
CA GLN A 33 20.12 -3.85 2.40
C GLN A 33 20.58 -2.41 2.10
N LYS A 34 21.39 -1.84 2.98
CA LYS A 34 21.85 -0.44 2.86
C LYS A 34 22.61 -0.18 1.55
N GLU A 35 23.32 -1.19 1.06
CA GLU A 35 24.13 -1.12 -0.17
C GLU A 35 23.33 -1.51 -1.43
N ASP A 36 22.01 -1.77 -1.31
CA ASP A 36 21.17 -2.11 -2.46
C ASP A 36 20.83 -0.85 -3.27
N SER A 37 21.33 -0.79 -4.49
CA SER A 37 21.11 0.32 -5.42
C SER A 37 19.66 0.48 -5.87
N ARG A 38 18.77 -0.44 -5.52
CA ARG A 38 17.33 -0.39 -5.87
C ARG A 38 16.49 0.36 -4.83
N ALA A 39 17.09 0.82 -3.74
CA ALA A 39 16.40 1.52 -2.68
C ALA A 39 17.14 2.80 -2.27
N GLU A 40 16.38 3.88 -2.10
CA GLU A 40 16.90 5.10 -1.49
C GLU A 40 16.78 4.99 0.03
N PHE A 41 17.90 5.16 0.71
CA PHE A 41 17.96 5.11 2.16
C PHE A 41 17.48 6.44 2.75
N GLY A 42 16.51 6.41 3.67
CA GLY A 42 15.99 7.60 4.36
C GLY A 42 14.53 7.94 4.08
N HIS A 43 13.93 7.36 3.03
CA HIS A 43 12.49 7.47 2.81
C HIS A 43 11.75 6.51 3.76
N LYS A 44 11.19 7.07 4.83
CA LYS A 44 10.32 6.38 5.76
C LYS A 44 8.88 6.72 5.38
N LEU A 45 8.10 5.71 5.02
CA LEU A 45 6.65 5.86 4.99
C LEU A 45 6.17 6.18 6.41
N GLU A 46 5.76 7.41 6.65
CA GLU A 46 5.18 7.86 7.91
C GLU A 46 3.71 7.48 7.97
N TRP A 47 2.97 7.77 6.89
CA TRP A 47 1.55 7.46 6.82
C TRP A 47 1.03 7.41 5.38
N ILE A 48 -0.12 6.75 5.23
CA ILE A 48 -0.96 6.77 4.03
C ILE A 48 -2.35 7.22 4.47
N GLN A 49 -2.90 8.20 3.76
CA GLN A 49 -4.27 8.66 3.96
C GLN A 49 -5.07 8.40 2.70
N TRP A 50 -6.20 7.70 2.86
CA TRP A 50 -7.18 7.50 1.81
C TRP A 50 -8.47 8.22 2.15
N THR A 51 -8.84 9.18 1.30
CA THR A 51 -10.20 9.72 1.30
C THR A 51 -11.08 8.75 0.52
N CYS A 52 -12.15 8.27 1.14
CA CYS A 52 -13.06 7.30 0.52
C CYS A 52 -14.44 7.92 0.31
N GLY A 53 -14.99 7.75 -0.89
CA GLY A 53 -16.38 8.06 -1.22
C GLY A 53 -17.25 6.80 -1.18
N VAL A 54 -18.52 6.98 -0.83
CA VAL A 54 -19.55 5.94 -0.91
C VAL A 54 -20.64 6.40 -1.86
N ASP A 55 -20.97 5.59 -2.87
CA ASP A 55 -22.04 5.92 -3.82
C ASP A 55 -23.43 5.53 -3.28
N GLY A 56 -24.48 5.86 -4.05
CA GLY A 56 -25.87 5.54 -3.67
C GLY A 56 -26.20 4.05 -3.60
N ALA A 57 -25.34 3.18 -4.15
CA ALA A 57 -25.47 1.72 -4.04
C ALA A 57 -24.65 1.14 -2.88
N GLY A 58 -23.90 1.97 -2.13
CA GLY A 58 -23.07 1.55 -1.03
C GLY A 58 -21.71 1.00 -1.45
N ASN A 59 -21.26 1.27 -2.68
CA ASN A 59 -19.91 0.93 -3.13
C ASN A 59 -18.91 1.92 -2.54
N ILE A 60 -17.80 1.40 -2.02
CA ILE A 60 -16.71 2.21 -1.45
C ILE A 60 -15.59 2.33 -2.47
N ALA A 61 -15.14 3.55 -2.75
CA ALA A 61 -13.99 3.82 -3.61
C ALA A 61 -13.04 4.84 -2.97
N VAL A 62 -11.74 4.67 -3.18
CA VAL A 62 -10.74 5.70 -2.83
C VAL A 62 -10.84 6.82 -3.86
N THR A 63 -11.07 8.04 -3.40
CA THR A 63 -11.16 9.24 -4.24
C THR A 63 -9.87 10.06 -4.21
N GLU A 64 -9.08 9.93 -3.15
CA GLU A 64 -7.78 10.61 -3.00
C GLU A 64 -6.81 9.73 -2.19
N GLU A 65 -5.54 9.73 -2.58
CA GLU A 65 -4.45 9.06 -1.89
C GLU A 65 -3.31 10.04 -1.63
N LEU A 66 -2.93 10.16 -0.36
CA LEU A 66 -1.79 10.95 0.09
C LEU A 66 -0.80 10.05 0.82
N ILE A 67 0.47 10.17 0.45
CA ILE A 67 1.58 9.36 0.97
C ILE A 67 2.68 10.30 1.45
N LYS A 68 3.17 10.08 2.67
CA LYS A 68 4.32 10.79 3.22
C LYS A 68 5.33 9.81 3.78
#